data_AF-A0A0Q7S070-F1
#
_entry.id   AF-A0A0Q7S070-F1
#
_cell.length_a   1.000
_cell.length_b   1.000
_cell.length_c   1.000
_cell.angle_alpha   90.00
_cell.angle_beta   90.00
_cell.angle_gamma   90.00
#
_symmetry.space_group_name_H-M   'P 1'
#
loop_
_entity.id
_entity.type
_entity.pdbx_description
1 polymer ?
#
loop_
_entity_poly.entity_id
_entity_poly.type
_entity_poly.pdbx_seq_one_letter_code
_entity_poly.pdbx_strand_id
1 'polypeptide(L)'
;MRLLLSTLLLALGAGAGTAAQAQNCGSGGGATVCVTANGTANNIQLNWTVSGAVKSLEVYRDTDSNPTGRSRIAIVDKASTSYGDGSANTGTPYWYWIKFTTASGSYNSGSATATRGSGCTPTAVTPYINVGGTWTQTASASVPSGQSAILGPQPISGGMWSWNGCGTVGASREQTITPTAACTATATYTNACGAKTLQSFTIAVAGAMRNITSMQMSKEMSPGWNIGNTLDATPTETSWGQPLINQALMNGIKNAGFKSIRLPVTWTPHVDANDNIDPIWMARVTQVVKYARNAGLYVVLNLHHEGGWLNNTTYAAQPANNARLTKLWTQIANNFKDYDDYLLFAAMNEIGKENTVWGAPKDPEWLNVQNGYNQAFVNAVRATGGNNAKRHLVAQAYETNIDISYASAVLPTDTIANRLFFEIHYYDPYNFTINDKSNQWQWGASATDPNRETWANEPYVDAEFQKMKTRFIDQGVPVLVGEYGAYNKPNYPGMPPYRKAWAQYVTRSAWLHGLVPMWWDTGEMIDRNTGAVKTPDEISTIVNATK
;
A
#
# COMPACT_ATOMS: atom_id res chain seq x y z
N MET A 1 -25.13 48.25 -40.53
CA MET A 1 -25.38 47.68 -41.87
C MET A 1 -24.85 46.24 -41.87
N ARG A 2 -25.79 45.28 -41.90
CA ARG A 2 -25.67 43.80 -41.99
C ARG A 2 -24.81 43.03 -40.96
N LEU A 3 -25.51 42.47 -39.97
CA LEU A 3 -25.13 41.38 -39.07
C LEU A 3 -24.99 40.04 -39.83
N LEU A 4 -23.97 39.26 -39.47
CA LEU A 4 -23.86 37.82 -39.71
C LEU A 4 -24.56 37.08 -38.55
N LEU A 5 -25.54 36.24 -38.87
CA LEU A 5 -26.15 35.31 -37.91
C LEU A 5 -25.65 33.89 -38.17
N SER A 6 -25.30 33.26 -37.06
CA SER A 6 -24.88 31.89 -36.81
C SER A 6 -25.91 30.84 -37.28
N THR A 7 -25.41 29.73 -37.81
CA THR A 7 -26.18 28.48 -37.93
C THR A 7 -25.50 27.39 -37.10
N LEU A 8 -26.26 26.96 -36.08
CA LEU A 8 -26.00 25.88 -35.14
C LEU A 8 -26.17 24.54 -35.88
N LEU A 9 -25.11 23.74 -36.01
CA LEU A 9 -25.21 22.37 -36.52
C LEU A 9 -25.49 21.43 -35.34
N LEU A 10 -26.74 20.99 -35.20
CA LEU A 10 -27.12 19.85 -34.36
C LEU A 10 -26.61 18.57 -35.02
N ALA A 11 -25.56 17.96 -34.47
CA ALA A 11 -25.20 16.59 -34.79
C ALA A 11 -26.13 15.63 -34.04
N LEU A 12 -27.17 15.13 -34.72
CA LEU A 12 -27.88 13.95 -34.25
C LEU A 12 -26.97 12.73 -34.38
N GLY A 13 -26.60 12.16 -33.23
CA GLY A 13 -25.94 10.85 -33.17
C GLY A 13 -26.88 9.78 -33.70
N ALA A 14 -26.58 9.27 -34.89
CA ALA A 14 -27.15 8.01 -35.37
C ALA A 14 -26.55 6.88 -34.52
N GLY A 15 -27.31 6.42 -33.53
CA GLY A 15 -27.07 5.12 -32.92
C GLY A 15 -27.03 4.06 -34.02
N ALA A 16 -26.02 3.20 -34.00
CA ALA A 16 -25.90 2.06 -34.89
C ALA A 16 -27.03 1.05 -34.61
N GLY A 17 -28.23 1.35 -35.08
CA GLY A 17 -29.25 0.34 -35.34
C GLY A 17 -28.77 -0.47 -36.52
N THR A 18 -28.62 -1.78 -36.34
CA THR A 18 -28.38 -2.72 -37.45
C THR A 18 -29.48 -2.53 -38.48
N ALA A 19 -29.16 -1.95 -39.64
CA ALA A 19 -30.08 -1.91 -40.76
C ALA A 19 -30.48 -3.36 -41.07
N ALA A 20 -31.77 -3.68 -40.89
CA ALA A 20 -32.30 -4.96 -41.31
C ALA A 20 -32.09 -5.06 -42.82
N GLN A 21 -31.14 -5.89 -43.25
CA GLN A 21 -30.98 -6.20 -44.67
C GLN A 21 -32.31 -6.76 -45.19
N ALA A 22 -32.81 -6.21 -46.29
CA ALA A 22 -34.04 -6.68 -46.92
C ALA A 22 -33.93 -8.19 -47.18
N GLN A 23 -34.87 -8.95 -46.64
CA GLN A 23 -34.96 -10.38 -46.87
C GLN A 23 -35.41 -10.63 -48.31
N ASN A 24 -34.63 -11.38 -49.08
CA ASN A 24 -34.97 -11.69 -50.47
C ASN A 24 -35.60 -13.09 -50.56
N CYS A 25 -36.92 -13.10 -50.73
CA CYS A 25 -37.75 -14.29 -50.68
C CYS A 25 -38.00 -14.91 -52.06
N GLY A 26 -38.18 -16.22 -52.08
CA GLY A 26 -38.74 -16.96 -53.21
C GLY A 26 -39.72 -18.03 -52.74
N SER A 27 -40.78 -18.26 -53.50
CA SER A 27 -41.87 -19.18 -53.16
C SER A 27 -42.12 -20.19 -54.26
N GLY A 28 -42.48 -21.41 -53.88
CA GLY A 28 -42.82 -22.46 -54.82
C GLY A 28 -43.22 -23.75 -54.12
N GLY A 29 -44.19 -24.47 -54.71
CA GLY A 29 -44.58 -25.79 -54.24
C GLY A 29 -45.05 -25.86 -52.78
N GLY A 30 -45.66 -24.78 -52.27
CA GLY A 30 -46.17 -24.68 -50.90
C GLY A 30 -45.14 -24.24 -49.85
N ALA A 31 -43.92 -23.84 -50.25
CA ALA A 31 -42.89 -23.33 -49.35
C ALA A 31 -42.34 -21.95 -49.80
N THR A 32 -41.84 -21.17 -48.84
CA THR A 32 -41.18 -19.88 -49.04
C THR A 32 -39.87 -19.85 -48.28
N VAL A 33 -38.78 -19.43 -48.94
CA VAL A 33 -37.46 -19.25 -48.33
C VAL A 33 -36.95 -17.84 -48.58
N CYS A 34 -36.52 -17.17 -47.50
CA CYS A 34 -36.01 -15.80 -47.55
C CYS A 34 -34.59 -15.72 -46.99
N VAL A 35 -33.63 -15.24 -47.77
CA VAL A 35 -32.20 -15.23 -47.40
C VAL A 35 -31.66 -13.82 -47.18
N THR A 36 -30.70 -13.70 -46.24
CA THR A 36 -29.83 -12.54 -46.01
C THR A 36 -28.37 -12.99 -45.96
N ALA A 37 -27.45 -12.06 -46.23
CA ALA A 37 -26.01 -12.33 -46.26
C ALA A 37 -25.24 -11.17 -45.61
N ASN A 38 -24.39 -11.49 -44.63
CA ASN A 38 -23.54 -10.51 -43.94
C ASN A 38 -22.07 -10.91 -44.01
N GLY A 39 -21.23 -10.01 -44.52
CA GLY A 39 -19.79 -10.22 -44.61
C GLY A 39 -19.08 -9.93 -43.29
N THR A 40 -18.27 -10.88 -42.82
CA THR A 40 -17.36 -10.71 -41.68
C THR A 40 -15.91 -10.86 -42.12
N ALA A 41 -14.96 -10.67 -41.21
CA ALA A 41 -13.55 -11.00 -41.46
C ALA A 41 -13.33 -12.51 -41.72
N ASN A 42 -14.17 -13.36 -41.12
CA ASN A 42 -13.96 -14.81 -41.10
C ASN A 42 -14.71 -15.54 -42.23
N ASN A 43 -15.87 -15.03 -42.63
CA ASN A 43 -16.74 -15.65 -43.63
C ASN A 43 -17.78 -14.66 -44.18
N ILE A 44 -18.59 -15.08 -45.14
CA ILE A 44 -19.92 -14.50 -45.38
C ILE A 44 -20.95 -15.35 -44.65
N GLN A 45 -21.62 -14.79 -43.66
CA GLN A 45 -22.66 -15.46 -42.89
C GLN A 45 -24.02 -15.28 -43.59
N LEU A 46 -24.59 -16.39 -44.05
CA LEU A 46 -25.94 -16.47 -44.56
C LEU A 46 -26.90 -16.84 -43.44
N ASN A 47 -28.08 -16.22 -43.44
CA ASN A 47 -29.22 -16.64 -42.62
C ASN A 47 -30.46 -16.67 -43.51
N TRP A 48 -31.37 -17.61 -43.24
CA TRP A 48 -32.64 -17.69 -43.96
C TRP A 48 -33.77 -18.22 -43.10
N THR A 49 -34.98 -17.89 -43.50
CA THR A 49 -36.22 -18.46 -42.95
C THR A 49 -36.82 -19.45 -43.93
N VAL A 50 -37.53 -20.45 -43.42
CA VAL A 50 -38.30 -21.41 -44.22
C VAL A 50 -39.73 -21.44 -43.68
N SER A 51 -40.71 -21.23 -44.54
CA SER A 51 -42.13 -21.44 -44.25
C SER A 51 -42.67 -22.50 -45.20
N GLY A 52 -43.36 -23.53 -44.69
CA GLY A 52 -43.82 -24.69 -45.47
C GLY A 52 -42.85 -25.87 -45.44
N ALA A 53 -43.22 -26.98 -46.11
CA ALA A 53 -42.46 -28.23 -46.07
C ALA A 53 -41.42 -28.33 -47.20
N VAL A 54 -40.14 -28.49 -46.83
CA VAL A 54 -39.02 -28.72 -47.75
C VAL A 54 -38.36 -30.09 -47.48
N LYS A 55 -37.86 -30.71 -48.55
CA LYS A 55 -37.15 -32.00 -48.53
C LYS A 55 -35.63 -31.82 -48.47
N SER A 56 -35.09 -30.78 -49.08
CA SER A 56 -33.66 -30.48 -49.10
C SER A 56 -33.39 -28.99 -49.31
N LEU A 57 -32.24 -28.55 -48.83
CA LEU A 57 -31.70 -27.19 -49.00
C LEU A 57 -30.27 -27.26 -49.54
N GLU A 58 -29.98 -26.44 -50.55
CA GLU A 58 -28.66 -26.30 -51.16
C GLU A 58 -28.28 -24.81 -51.21
N VAL A 59 -27.04 -24.49 -50.87
CA VAL A 59 -26.51 -23.13 -50.90
C VAL A 59 -25.75 -22.94 -52.21
N TYR A 60 -26.11 -21.90 -52.95
CA TYR A 60 -25.47 -21.52 -54.20
C TYR A 60 -24.84 -20.14 -54.09
N ARG A 61 -23.75 -19.94 -54.83
CA ARG A 61 -22.99 -18.69 -54.88
C ARG A 61 -22.57 -18.35 -56.31
N ASP A 62 -22.54 -17.05 -56.62
CA ASP A 62 -21.95 -16.50 -57.83
C ASP A 62 -21.26 -15.15 -57.57
N THR A 63 -20.43 -14.69 -58.50
CA THR A 63 -19.75 -13.39 -58.51
C THR A 63 -20.52 -12.28 -59.22
N ASP A 64 -21.72 -12.59 -59.73
CA ASP A 64 -22.66 -11.61 -60.25
C ASP A 64 -24.11 -11.96 -59.86
N SER A 65 -25.06 -11.10 -60.21
CA SER A 65 -26.47 -11.27 -59.84
C SER A 65 -27.25 -12.25 -60.73
N ASN A 66 -26.65 -12.79 -61.79
CA ASN A 66 -27.28 -13.73 -62.71
C ASN A 66 -27.29 -15.13 -62.08
N PRO A 67 -28.47 -15.76 -61.87
CA PRO A 67 -28.50 -17.11 -61.31
C PRO A 67 -28.01 -18.20 -62.29
N THR A 68 -27.77 -17.85 -63.55
CA THR A 68 -27.23 -18.77 -64.56
C THR A 68 -25.71 -18.83 -64.46
N GLY A 69 -25.16 -20.00 -64.08
CA GLY A 69 -23.71 -20.19 -63.90
C GLY A 69 -23.25 -20.37 -62.46
N ARG A 70 -24.12 -20.03 -61.49
CA ARG A 70 -23.83 -20.17 -60.06
C ARG A 70 -23.42 -21.57 -59.65
N SER A 71 -22.49 -21.63 -58.71
CA SER A 71 -21.94 -22.89 -58.19
C SER A 71 -22.61 -23.28 -56.87
N ARG A 72 -22.88 -24.57 -56.68
CA ARG A 72 -23.33 -25.10 -55.38
C ARG A 72 -22.13 -25.18 -54.45
N ILE A 73 -22.22 -24.53 -53.30
CA ILE A 73 -21.14 -24.50 -52.30
C ILE A 73 -21.43 -25.36 -51.07
N ALA A 74 -22.70 -25.70 -50.83
CA ALA A 74 -23.07 -26.62 -49.75
C ALA A 74 -24.43 -27.31 -50.01
N ILE A 75 -24.60 -28.48 -49.40
CA ILE A 75 -25.89 -29.11 -49.12
C ILE A 75 -26.02 -29.08 -47.61
N VAL A 76 -27.12 -28.52 -47.10
CA VAL A 76 -27.35 -28.37 -45.65
C VAL A 76 -28.58 -29.15 -45.23
N ASP A 77 -28.70 -29.43 -43.93
CA ASP A 77 -29.89 -30.10 -43.40
C ASP A 77 -31.13 -29.26 -43.70
N LYS A 78 -32.28 -29.91 -43.95
CA LYS A 78 -33.54 -29.22 -44.25
C LYS A 78 -34.02 -28.31 -43.12
N ALA A 79 -33.54 -28.52 -41.89
CA ALA A 79 -33.82 -27.68 -40.72
C ALA A 79 -32.77 -26.56 -40.52
N SER A 80 -31.68 -26.53 -41.28
CA SER A 80 -30.68 -25.46 -41.19
C SER A 80 -31.30 -24.12 -41.61
N THR A 81 -30.96 -23.07 -40.88
CA THR A 81 -31.39 -21.68 -41.13
C THR A 81 -30.21 -20.73 -41.33
N SER A 82 -28.98 -21.25 -41.38
CA SER A 82 -27.77 -20.45 -41.58
C SER A 82 -26.63 -21.26 -42.19
N TYR A 83 -25.68 -20.56 -42.82
CA TYR A 83 -24.45 -21.13 -43.37
C TYR A 83 -23.33 -20.08 -43.41
N GLY A 84 -22.14 -20.42 -42.92
CA GLY A 84 -20.96 -19.55 -42.99
C GLY A 84 -20.07 -19.92 -44.17
N ASP A 85 -20.00 -19.08 -45.19
CA ASP A 85 -19.10 -19.28 -46.32
C ASP A 85 -17.70 -18.73 -46.02
N GLY A 86 -16.84 -19.58 -45.44
CA GLY A 86 -15.43 -19.26 -45.18
C GLY A 86 -14.54 -19.30 -46.43
N SER A 87 -15.05 -19.83 -47.56
CA SER A 87 -14.32 -19.96 -48.82
C SER A 87 -14.39 -18.70 -49.70
N ALA A 88 -15.27 -17.75 -49.36
CA ALA A 88 -15.38 -16.50 -50.07
C ALA A 88 -14.07 -15.69 -49.96
N ASN A 89 -13.59 -15.20 -51.11
CA ASN A 89 -12.43 -14.32 -51.17
C ASN A 89 -12.76 -12.97 -50.51
N THR A 90 -11.83 -12.46 -49.71
CA THR A 90 -11.90 -11.12 -49.13
C THR A 90 -12.00 -10.06 -50.21
N GLY A 91 -12.90 -9.08 -50.04
CA GLY A 91 -13.08 -7.96 -50.96
C GLY A 91 -13.87 -8.27 -52.23
N THR A 92 -14.18 -9.54 -52.51
CA THR A 92 -15.02 -9.92 -53.65
C THR A 92 -16.50 -9.95 -53.25
N PRO A 93 -17.40 -9.21 -53.95
CA PRO A 93 -18.83 -9.33 -53.74
C PRO A 93 -19.34 -10.66 -54.30
N TYR A 94 -20.20 -11.33 -53.54
CA TYR A 94 -20.86 -12.56 -53.95
C TYR A 94 -22.37 -12.42 -53.80
N TRP A 95 -23.10 -13.14 -54.66
CA TRP A 95 -24.54 -13.32 -54.59
C TRP A 95 -24.85 -14.75 -54.20
N TYR A 96 -25.81 -14.91 -53.30
CA TYR A 96 -26.18 -16.19 -52.71
C TYR A 96 -27.65 -16.50 -52.91
N TRP A 97 -27.95 -17.79 -53.10
CA TRP A 97 -29.30 -18.32 -53.18
C TRP A 97 -29.42 -19.59 -52.35
N ILE A 98 -30.59 -19.80 -51.76
CA ILE A 98 -30.97 -21.07 -51.17
C ILE A 98 -31.91 -21.77 -52.15
N LYS A 99 -31.43 -22.85 -52.76
CA LYS A 99 -32.28 -23.73 -53.56
C LYS A 99 -32.97 -24.71 -52.62
N PHE A 100 -34.28 -24.81 -52.72
CA PHE A 100 -35.10 -25.69 -51.88
C PHE A 100 -35.95 -26.61 -52.74
N THR A 101 -36.11 -27.86 -52.31
CA THR A 101 -36.94 -28.85 -53.01
C THR A 101 -38.15 -29.19 -52.17
N THR A 102 -39.34 -29.19 -52.76
CA THR A 102 -40.61 -29.59 -52.13
C THR A 102 -41.11 -30.91 -52.74
N ALA A 103 -42.36 -31.30 -52.44
CA ALA A 103 -42.99 -32.43 -53.12
C ALA A 103 -43.26 -32.18 -54.62
N SER A 104 -43.39 -30.92 -55.04
CA SER A 104 -43.81 -30.53 -56.40
C SER A 104 -42.67 -30.03 -57.30
N GLY A 105 -41.46 -29.89 -56.78
CA GLY A 105 -40.30 -29.52 -57.59
C GLY A 105 -39.22 -28.80 -56.78
N SER A 106 -38.22 -28.25 -57.49
CA SER A 106 -37.16 -27.43 -56.90
C SER A 106 -37.33 -25.96 -57.28
N TYR A 107 -37.12 -25.09 -56.30
CA TYR A 107 -37.28 -23.65 -56.40
C TYR A 107 -36.10 -22.93 -55.73
N ASN A 108 -36.01 -21.61 -55.85
CA ASN A 108 -34.94 -20.82 -55.26
C ASN A 108 -35.52 -19.68 -54.43
N SER A 109 -34.81 -19.30 -53.36
CA SER A 109 -34.99 -17.99 -52.73
C SER A 109 -34.68 -16.85 -53.71
N GLY A 110 -34.93 -15.61 -53.28
CA GLY A 110 -34.28 -14.45 -53.90
C GLY A 110 -32.75 -14.47 -53.67
N SER A 111 -32.02 -13.53 -54.28
CA SER A 111 -30.57 -13.40 -54.09
C SER A 111 -30.23 -12.53 -52.87
N ALA A 112 -29.22 -12.89 -52.09
CA ALA A 112 -28.61 -11.99 -51.09
C ALA A 112 -27.16 -11.69 -51.46
N THR A 113 -26.70 -10.46 -51.26
CA THR A 113 -25.33 -10.05 -51.60
C THR A 113 -24.53 -9.64 -50.37
N ALA A 114 -23.27 -10.05 -50.33
CA ALA A 114 -22.31 -9.65 -49.31
C ALA A 114 -20.88 -9.73 -49.83
N THR A 115 -19.99 -8.99 -49.19
CA THR A 115 -18.54 -9.01 -49.43
C THR A 115 -17.85 -9.39 -48.13
N ARG A 116 -16.97 -10.40 -48.16
CA ARG A 116 -16.17 -10.76 -46.98
C ARG A 116 -15.16 -9.65 -46.67
N GLY A 117 -15.11 -9.20 -45.43
CA GLY A 117 -14.15 -8.20 -44.96
C GLY A 117 -12.73 -8.76 -44.85
N SER A 118 -11.71 -7.89 -44.85
CA SER A 118 -10.34 -8.29 -44.51
C SER A 118 -10.21 -8.52 -43.00
N GLY A 119 -9.43 -9.53 -42.60
CA GLY A 119 -9.10 -9.77 -41.20
C GLY A 119 -8.36 -8.56 -40.61
N CYS A 120 -8.86 -8.01 -39.51
CA CYS A 120 -8.25 -6.89 -38.84
C CYS A 120 -7.49 -7.36 -37.60
N THR A 121 -6.17 -7.55 -37.76
CA THR A 121 -5.30 -8.02 -36.68
C THR A 121 -4.95 -6.84 -35.77
N PRO A 122 -5.10 -6.95 -34.43
CA PRO A 122 -4.67 -5.91 -33.50
C PRO A 122 -3.17 -5.63 -33.63
N THR A 123 -2.79 -4.36 -33.61
CA THR A 123 -1.37 -3.95 -33.63
C THR A 123 -0.79 -4.09 -32.24
N ALA A 124 0.38 -4.73 -32.10
CA ALA A 124 1.07 -4.84 -30.81
C ALA A 124 1.44 -3.45 -30.26
N VAL A 125 1.24 -3.25 -28.96
CA VAL A 125 1.58 -2.01 -28.25
C VAL A 125 2.83 -2.25 -27.40
N THR A 126 3.82 -1.35 -27.50
CA THR A 126 5.01 -1.39 -26.64
C THR A 126 4.96 -0.25 -25.63
N PRO A 127 4.97 -0.52 -24.31
CA PRO A 127 4.84 0.50 -23.30
C PRO A 127 6.17 1.22 -23.02
N TYR A 128 6.10 2.53 -22.82
CA TYR A 128 7.21 3.35 -22.33
C TYR A 128 6.70 4.32 -21.26
N ILE A 129 7.53 4.55 -20.23
CA ILE A 129 7.28 5.54 -19.17
C ILE A 129 8.48 6.46 -19.05
N ASN A 130 8.25 7.77 -18.97
CA ASN A 130 9.24 8.77 -18.60
C ASN A 130 9.08 9.14 -17.13
N VAL A 131 10.12 8.93 -16.32
CA VAL A 131 10.19 9.42 -14.94
C VAL A 131 11.43 10.31 -14.81
N GLY A 132 11.27 11.56 -14.40
CA GLY A 132 12.38 12.49 -14.20
C GLY A 132 13.21 12.77 -15.47
N GLY A 133 12.59 12.73 -16.65
CA GLY A 133 13.24 12.98 -17.94
C GLY A 133 13.78 11.73 -18.64
N THR A 134 13.80 10.57 -17.98
CA THR A 134 14.35 9.32 -18.56
C THR A 134 13.23 8.39 -19.04
N TRP A 135 13.23 8.06 -20.33
CA TRP A 135 12.32 7.07 -20.92
C TRP A 135 12.82 5.64 -20.71
N THR A 136 11.95 4.77 -20.18
CA THR A 136 12.20 3.34 -20.01
C THR A 136 11.11 2.53 -20.70
N GLN A 137 11.48 1.46 -21.43
CA GLN A 137 10.54 0.51 -22.01
C GLN A 137 9.95 -0.38 -20.91
N THR A 138 8.87 0.05 -20.28
CA THR A 138 8.22 -0.65 -19.17
C THR A 138 6.74 -0.29 -19.09
N ALA A 139 5.93 -1.20 -18.55
CA ALA A 139 4.53 -0.96 -18.20
C ALA A 139 4.36 -0.54 -16.73
N SER A 140 5.43 -0.49 -15.94
CA SER A 140 5.34 -0.13 -14.52
C SER A 140 6.49 0.75 -14.05
N ALA A 141 6.18 1.71 -13.18
CA ALA A 141 7.16 2.60 -12.57
C ALA A 141 6.72 3.03 -11.16
N SER A 142 7.68 3.48 -10.35
CA SER A 142 7.43 4.17 -9.08
C SER A 142 7.70 5.65 -9.26
N VAL A 143 6.73 6.50 -8.95
CA VAL A 143 6.79 7.96 -9.09
C VAL A 143 6.64 8.57 -7.69
N PRO A 144 7.49 9.51 -7.25
CA PRO A 144 7.27 10.18 -5.98
C PRO A 144 5.91 10.88 -5.94
N SER A 145 5.24 10.89 -4.79
CA SER A 145 3.93 11.52 -4.62
C SER A 145 3.95 12.98 -5.09
N GLY A 146 3.05 13.32 -6.02
CA GLY A 146 2.94 14.68 -6.55
C GLY A 146 3.99 15.05 -7.61
N GLN A 147 4.92 14.16 -7.96
CA GLN A 147 5.80 14.33 -9.12
C GLN A 147 5.13 13.84 -10.40
N SER A 148 5.54 14.40 -11.53
CA SER A 148 4.98 14.04 -12.83
C SER A 148 5.74 12.91 -13.52
N ALA A 149 5.01 12.09 -14.27
CA ALA A 149 5.55 11.09 -15.20
C ALA A 149 4.78 11.15 -16.52
N ILE A 150 5.39 10.66 -17.61
CA ILE A 150 4.75 10.64 -18.94
C ILE A 150 4.59 9.18 -19.39
N LEU A 151 3.37 8.79 -19.74
CA LEU A 151 3.08 7.49 -20.35
C LEU A 151 3.09 7.67 -21.86
N GLY A 152 3.89 6.90 -22.59
CA GLY A 152 4.11 7.11 -24.03
C GLY A 152 4.22 5.81 -24.82
N PRO A 153 3.14 5.02 -24.94
CA PRO A 153 3.16 3.77 -25.70
C PRO A 153 3.48 3.99 -27.17
N GLN A 154 3.94 2.92 -27.82
CA GLN A 154 4.12 2.77 -29.26
C GLN A 154 2.98 1.91 -29.84
N PRO A 155 2.55 2.12 -31.09
CA PRO A 155 3.22 2.91 -32.14
C PRO A 155 2.93 4.42 -32.12
N ILE A 156 3.86 5.22 -32.67
CA ILE A 156 3.74 6.68 -32.80
C ILE A 156 2.78 7.16 -33.90
N SER A 157 2.36 6.29 -34.82
CA SER A 157 1.49 6.64 -35.95
C SER A 157 0.64 5.44 -36.39
N GLY A 158 -0.24 5.62 -37.39
CA GLY A 158 -1.01 4.54 -38.02
C GLY A 158 -2.31 4.14 -37.31
N GLY A 159 -2.73 4.88 -36.28
CA GLY A 159 -3.95 4.61 -35.52
C GLY A 159 -4.32 5.73 -34.55
N MET A 160 -5.33 5.47 -33.73
CA MET A 160 -5.86 6.40 -32.73
C MET A 160 -5.65 5.86 -31.32
N TRP A 161 -5.39 6.75 -30.37
CA TRP A 161 -5.28 6.41 -28.96
C TRP A 161 -6.53 6.84 -28.20
N SER A 162 -6.87 6.11 -27.14
CA SER A 162 -7.73 6.58 -26.07
C SER A 162 -7.23 6.09 -24.72
N TRP A 163 -7.55 6.84 -23.67
CA TRP A 163 -7.04 6.59 -22.32
C TRP A 163 -8.14 6.60 -21.27
N ASN A 164 -7.92 5.81 -20.21
CA ASN A 164 -8.73 5.82 -19.00
C ASN A 164 -7.87 5.44 -17.78
N GLY A 165 -8.21 5.97 -16.61
CA GLY A 165 -7.55 5.65 -15.34
C GLY A 165 -6.31 6.50 -15.06
N CYS A 166 -5.89 6.53 -13.79
CA CYS A 166 -4.81 7.37 -13.29
C CYS A 166 -4.86 8.85 -13.72
N GLY A 167 -6.05 9.44 -13.83
CA GLY A 167 -6.24 10.82 -14.27
C GLY A 167 -5.99 11.08 -15.76
N THR A 168 -5.67 10.05 -16.55
CA THR A 168 -5.48 10.16 -18.01
C THR A 168 -6.83 10.14 -18.75
N VAL A 169 -6.94 10.97 -19.79
CA VAL A 169 -8.13 11.06 -20.67
C VAL A 169 -7.75 11.51 -22.08
N GLY A 170 -8.65 11.31 -23.04
CA GLY A 170 -8.52 11.86 -24.39
C GLY A 170 -7.68 11.01 -25.34
N ALA A 171 -7.27 11.62 -26.47
CA ALA A 171 -6.72 10.92 -27.63
C ALA A 171 -5.22 11.12 -27.88
N SER A 172 -4.55 11.95 -27.07
CA SER A 172 -3.11 12.14 -27.17
C SER A 172 -2.38 10.84 -26.81
N ARG A 173 -1.39 10.44 -27.64
CA ARG A 173 -0.56 9.26 -27.40
C ARG A 173 0.18 9.36 -26.07
N GLU A 174 0.79 10.52 -25.81
CA GLU A 174 1.48 10.77 -24.55
C GLU A 174 0.52 11.38 -23.54
N GLN A 175 0.56 10.87 -22.31
CA GLN A 175 -0.24 11.34 -21.19
C GLN A 175 0.67 11.68 -20.02
N THR A 176 0.62 12.92 -19.55
CA THR A 176 1.29 13.34 -18.31
C THR A 176 0.39 13.03 -17.13
N ILE A 177 0.92 12.32 -16.15
CA ILE A 177 0.25 12.00 -14.89
C ILE A 177 1.00 12.64 -13.72
N THR A 178 0.27 12.96 -12.66
CA THR A 178 0.83 13.43 -11.37
C THR A 178 0.19 12.64 -10.24
N PRO A 179 0.55 11.36 -10.09
CA PRO A 179 -0.14 10.45 -9.18
C PRO A 179 0.17 10.77 -7.71
N THR A 180 -0.86 10.71 -6.87
CA THR A 180 -0.76 10.90 -5.40
C THR A 180 -1.07 9.62 -4.62
N ALA A 181 -1.50 8.58 -5.32
CA ALA A 181 -1.69 7.22 -4.83
C ALA A 181 -1.44 6.23 -5.97
N ALA A 182 -1.15 4.97 -5.63
CA ALA A 182 -0.98 3.93 -6.63
C ALA A 182 -2.22 3.83 -7.53
N CYS A 183 -2.00 3.69 -8.84
CA CYS A 183 -3.06 3.75 -9.84
C CYS A 183 -2.71 2.86 -11.04
N THR A 184 -3.69 2.63 -11.91
CA THR A 184 -3.48 2.02 -13.23
C THR A 184 -4.09 2.90 -14.31
N ALA A 185 -3.33 3.21 -15.36
CA ALA A 185 -3.83 3.81 -16.59
C ALA A 185 -3.93 2.73 -17.67
N THR A 186 -4.96 2.80 -18.51
CA THR A 186 -5.14 1.88 -19.63
C THR A 186 -5.20 2.66 -20.93
N ALA A 187 -4.25 2.40 -21.82
CA ALA A 187 -4.23 2.90 -23.18
C ALA A 187 -4.95 1.91 -24.09
N THR A 188 -5.79 2.41 -24.99
CA THR A 188 -6.38 1.64 -26.09
C THR A 188 -5.88 2.19 -27.41
N TYR A 189 -5.19 1.37 -28.19
CA TYR A 189 -4.80 1.68 -29.56
C TYR A 189 -5.83 1.10 -30.52
N THR A 190 -6.39 1.92 -31.41
CA THR A 190 -7.24 1.47 -32.53
C THR A 190 -6.48 1.66 -33.83
N ASN A 191 -6.15 0.57 -34.53
CA ASN A 191 -5.41 0.66 -35.79
C ASN A 191 -6.31 1.07 -36.96
N ALA A 192 -5.71 1.28 -38.14
CA ALA A 192 -6.41 1.76 -39.34
C ALA A 192 -7.61 0.89 -39.77
N CYS A 193 -7.61 -0.41 -39.47
CA CYS A 193 -8.74 -1.30 -39.79
C CYS A 193 -9.77 -1.43 -38.66
N GLY A 194 -9.54 -0.77 -37.51
CA GLY A 194 -10.48 -0.71 -36.37
C GLY A 194 -10.22 -1.71 -35.24
N ALA A 195 -9.16 -2.55 -35.32
CA ALA A 195 -8.82 -3.47 -34.25
C ALA A 195 -8.19 -2.73 -33.07
N LYS A 196 -8.51 -3.21 -31.87
CA LYS A 196 -8.12 -2.59 -30.60
C LYS A 196 -7.09 -3.43 -29.85
N THR A 197 -6.09 -2.76 -29.30
CA THR A 197 -5.11 -3.34 -28.36
C THR A 197 -5.12 -2.53 -27.08
N LEU A 198 -5.25 -3.19 -25.92
CA LEU A 198 -5.21 -2.55 -24.61
C LEU A 198 -3.82 -2.73 -23.99
N GLN A 199 -3.28 -1.67 -23.41
CA GLN A 199 -2.04 -1.68 -22.64
C GLN A 199 -2.28 -1.03 -21.27
N SER A 200 -2.07 -1.79 -20.20
CA SER A 200 -2.13 -1.27 -18.84
C SER A 200 -0.76 -0.75 -18.38
N PHE A 201 -0.78 0.36 -17.64
CA PHE A 201 0.37 0.97 -16.99
C PHE A 201 0.13 1.01 -15.48
N THR A 202 0.96 0.34 -14.69
CA THR A 202 0.84 0.28 -13.23
C THR A 202 1.82 1.26 -12.58
N ILE A 203 1.30 2.25 -11.86
CA ILE A 203 2.12 3.29 -11.24
C ILE A 203 2.04 3.15 -9.73
N ALA A 204 3.18 2.87 -9.11
CA ALA A 204 3.36 2.97 -7.68
C ALA A 204 3.70 4.42 -7.32
N VAL A 205 3.26 4.87 -6.14
CA VAL A 205 3.58 6.21 -5.64
C VAL A 205 4.45 6.11 -4.40
N ALA A 206 5.73 6.47 -4.53
CA ALA A 206 6.66 6.51 -3.41
C ALA A 206 6.38 7.75 -2.55
N GLY A 207 6.42 7.62 -1.22
CA GLY A 207 6.19 8.75 -0.33
C GLY A 207 4.70 9.16 -0.18
N ALA A 208 3.74 8.37 -0.66
CA ALA A 208 2.32 8.67 -0.46
C ALA A 208 1.83 8.23 0.93
N MET A 209 1.13 9.12 1.63
CA MET A 209 0.39 8.77 2.85
C MET A 209 -0.87 7.98 2.50
N ARG A 210 -1.00 6.73 2.97
CA ARG A 210 -2.26 5.98 2.79
C ARG A 210 -3.33 6.56 3.69
N ASN A 211 -4.59 6.45 3.25
CA ASN A 211 -5.73 6.84 4.06
C ASN A 211 -6.15 5.72 5.04
N ILE A 212 -5.24 5.32 5.95
CA ILE A 212 -5.49 4.32 6.99
C ILE A 212 -5.50 4.96 8.38
N THR A 213 -6.28 4.44 9.32
CA THR A 213 -6.24 4.90 10.71
C THR A 213 -5.00 4.36 11.42
N SER A 214 -4.58 5.00 12.52
CA SER A 214 -3.52 4.44 13.39
C SER A 214 -3.85 3.02 13.85
N MET A 215 -5.12 2.71 14.14
CA MET A 215 -5.57 1.37 14.51
C MET A 215 -5.46 0.33 13.39
N GLN A 216 -5.59 0.75 12.12
CA GLN A 216 -5.33 -0.14 10.98
C GLN A 216 -3.82 -0.36 10.81
N MET A 217 -3.05 0.72 10.90
CA MET A 217 -1.60 0.68 10.81
C MET A 217 -0.95 -0.20 11.89
N SER A 218 -1.42 -0.13 13.14
CA SER A 218 -0.82 -0.88 14.26
C SER A 218 -0.81 -2.40 14.00
N LYS A 219 -1.82 -2.92 13.31
CA LYS A 219 -1.91 -4.34 12.91
C LYS A 219 -0.82 -4.76 11.93
N GLU A 220 -0.21 -3.81 11.22
CA GLU A 220 0.87 -4.04 10.28
C GLU A 220 2.27 -3.96 10.93
N MET A 221 2.39 -3.44 12.16
CA MET A 221 3.66 -3.12 12.81
C MET A 221 4.23 -4.22 13.70
N SER A 222 3.40 -5.15 14.21
CA SER A 222 3.82 -6.12 15.21
C SER A 222 4.50 -7.38 14.62
N PRO A 223 5.64 -7.85 15.17
CA PRO A 223 6.40 -7.26 16.28
C PRO A 223 7.41 -6.22 15.78
N GLY A 224 7.83 -5.34 16.69
CA GLY A 224 8.88 -4.35 16.47
C GLY A 224 10.19 -4.66 17.19
N TRP A 225 11.24 -3.91 16.82
CA TRP A 225 12.60 -4.03 17.38
C TRP A 225 13.25 -2.65 17.55
N ASN A 226 13.87 -2.37 18.70
CA ASN A 226 14.60 -1.12 18.94
C ASN A 226 16.06 -1.27 18.54
N ILE A 227 16.61 -0.21 17.93
CA ILE A 227 18.05 -0.10 17.68
C ILE A 227 18.72 0.66 18.83
N GLY A 228 18.70 0.09 20.03
CA GLY A 228 19.21 0.75 21.24
C GLY A 228 20.73 0.90 21.25
N ASN A 229 21.22 1.83 22.07
CA ASN A 229 22.62 2.17 22.28
C ASN A 229 23.38 2.53 20.99
N THR A 230 22.71 3.22 20.06
CA THR A 230 23.25 3.62 18.76
C THR A 230 23.04 5.11 18.53
N LEU A 231 22.03 5.54 17.76
CA LEU A 231 21.79 6.98 17.54
C LEU A 231 21.30 7.70 18.81
N ASP A 232 20.86 6.96 19.82
CA ASP A 232 20.59 7.41 21.19
C ASP A 232 21.86 7.56 22.04
N ALA A 233 22.96 6.92 21.65
CA ALA A 233 24.22 7.03 22.36
C ALA A 233 24.78 8.46 22.27
N THR A 234 25.43 8.88 23.36
CA THR A 234 26.03 10.22 23.47
C THR A 234 27.54 10.11 23.68
N PRO A 235 28.37 10.95 23.03
CA PRO A 235 27.98 12.05 22.14
C PRO A 235 27.72 11.66 20.67
N THR A 236 27.98 10.43 20.23
CA THR A 236 27.81 10.02 18.83
C THR A 236 27.29 8.59 18.71
N GLU A 237 26.86 8.21 17.50
CA GLU A 237 26.25 6.90 17.19
C GLU A 237 27.03 5.67 17.69
N THR A 238 28.36 5.78 17.81
CA THR A 238 29.23 4.65 18.21
C THR A 238 29.72 4.74 19.66
N SER A 239 29.31 5.77 20.41
CA SER A 239 29.87 6.10 21.72
C SER A 239 29.59 5.04 22.79
N TRP A 240 28.56 4.21 22.62
CA TRP A 240 28.23 3.11 23.54
C TRP A 240 28.57 1.72 22.98
N GLY A 241 29.57 1.66 22.07
CA GLY A 241 30.21 0.42 21.63
C GLY A 241 29.56 -0.28 20.44
N GLN A 242 28.50 0.28 19.88
CA GLN A 242 27.80 -0.28 18.72
C GLN A 242 28.37 0.28 17.42
N PRO A 243 28.42 -0.51 16.32
CA PRO A 243 28.84 0.00 15.03
C PRO A 243 27.76 0.92 14.43
N LEU A 244 28.15 1.68 13.39
CA LEU A 244 27.21 2.46 12.60
C LEU A 244 26.10 1.56 12.01
N ILE A 245 24.86 2.00 12.13
CA ILE A 245 23.71 1.34 11.52
C ILE A 245 23.87 1.29 10.00
N ASN A 246 23.65 0.12 9.42
CA ASN A 246 23.79 -0.10 7.98
C ASN A 246 22.58 -0.83 7.38
N GLN A 247 22.55 -0.95 6.05
CA GLN A 247 21.46 -1.63 5.33
C GLN A 247 21.39 -3.13 5.67
N ALA A 248 22.52 -3.79 5.94
CA ALA A 248 22.56 -5.22 6.24
C ALA A 248 21.83 -5.52 7.55
N LEU A 249 22.01 -4.69 8.59
CA LEU A 249 21.23 -4.80 9.83
C LEU A 249 19.72 -4.69 9.56
N MET A 250 19.27 -3.70 8.79
CA MET A 250 17.84 -3.54 8.46
C MET A 250 17.27 -4.74 7.70
N ASN A 251 18.04 -5.29 6.77
CA ASN A 251 17.65 -6.52 6.06
C ASN A 251 17.60 -7.72 7.02
N GLY A 252 18.56 -7.84 7.94
CA GLY A 252 18.59 -8.86 8.98
C GLY A 252 17.36 -8.81 9.89
N ILE A 253 17.01 -7.62 10.39
CA ILE A 253 15.79 -7.38 11.21
C ILE A 253 14.54 -7.80 10.44
N LYS A 254 14.41 -7.40 9.17
CA LYS A 254 13.27 -7.79 8.33
C LYS A 254 13.20 -9.30 8.11
N ASN A 255 14.33 -9.92 7.77
CA ASN A 255 14.43 -11.36 7.51
C ASN A 255 14.18 -12.20 8.77
N ALA A 256 14.52 -11.68 9.94
CA ALA A 256 14.20 -12.27 11.23
C ALA A 256 12.69 -12.30 11.53
N GLY A 257 11.89 -11.51 10.80
CA GLY A 257 10.42 -11.51 10.89
C GLY A 257 9.82 -10.30 11.60
N PHE A 258 10.63 -9.34 12.03
CA PHE A 258 10.14 -8.06 12.55
C PHE A 258 9.54 -7.20 11.44
N LYS A 259 8.49 -6.44 11.78
CA LYS A 259 7.77 -5.59 10.81
C LYS A 259 8.04 -4.11 11.00
N SER A 260 8.46 -3.71 12.19
CA SER A 260 8.76 -2.31 12.54
C SER A 260 10.07 -2.21 13.31
N ILE A 261 10.69 -1.03 13.23
CA ILE A 261 11.76 -0.62 14.14
C ILE A 261 11.34 0.62 14.93
N ARG A 262 11.84 0.72 16.15
CA ARG A 262 11.94 1.98 16.87
C ARG A 262 13.38 2.43 16.78
N LEU A 263 13.57 3.69 16.42
CA LEU A 263 14.85 4.33 16.20
C LEU A 263 15.05 5.43 17.26
N PRO A 264 15.53 5.05 18.45
CA PRO A 264 16.03 5.99 19.46
C PRO A 264 17.05 6.96 18.85
N VAL A 265 16.84 8.27 18.98
CA VAL A 265 17.82 9.28 18.54
C VAL A 265 17.97 10.37 19.60
N THR A 266 19.21 10.65 19.98
CA THR A 266 19.55 11.75 20.87
C THR A 266 20.04 12.94 20.03
N TRP A 267 19.47 14.12 20.26
CA TRP A 267 19.68 15.30 19.39
C TRP A 267 20.46 16.41 20.07
N THR A 268 20.33 16.57 21.39
CA THR A 268 20.95 17.64 22.16
C THR A 268 22.47 17.84 21.93
N PRO A 269 23.32 16.79 21.79
CA PRO A 269 24.74 16.96 21.46
C PRO A 269 25.01 17.49 20.04
N HIS A 270 24.00 17.46 19.17
CA HIS A 270 24.07 17.76 17.74
C HIS A 270 23.27 19.00 17.37
N VAL A 271 23.05 19.92 18.32
CA VAL A 271 22.43 21.22 18.04
C VAL A 271 23.33 22.37 18.45
N ASP A 272 23.25 23.48 17.73
CA ASP A 272 23.95 24.71 18.07
C ASP A 272 23.26 25.46 19.25
N ALA A 273 23.86 26.58 19.68
CA ALA A 273 23.32 27.41 20.76
C ALA A 273 21.93 28.02 20.46
N ASN A 274 21.48 27.98 19.20
CA ASN A 274 20.16 28.43 18.78
C ASN A 274 19.20 27.26 18.57
N ASP A 275 19.55 26.02 18.94
CA ASP A 275 18.78 24.80 18.66
C ASP A 275 18.62 24.47 17.17
N ASN A 276 19.55 24.88 16.31
CA ASN A 276 19.62 24.38 14.94
C ASN A 276 20.35 23.03 14.93
N ILE A 277 19.74 22.02 14.31
CA ILE A 277 20.31 20.67 14.22
C ILE A 277 21.46 20.66 13.22
N ASP A 278 22.60 20.07 13.60
CA ASP A 278 23.75 19.85 12.73
C ASP A 278 23.29 19.12 11.44
N PRO A 279 23.48 19.72 10.26
CA PRO A 279 23.13 19.09 8.99
C PRO A 279 23.76 17.70 8.78
N ILE A 280 24.96 17.44 9.33
CA ILE A 280 25.62 16.13 9.23
C ILE A 280 24.83 15.09 10.03
N TRP A 281 24.39 15.45 11.24
CA TRP A 281 23.58 14.56 12.07
C TRP A 281 22.21 14.30 11.44
N MET A 282 21.52 15.34 10.96
CA MET A 282 20.23 15.20 10.25
C MET A 282 20.37 14.28 9.02
N ALA A 283 21.43 14.45 8.23
CA ALA A 283 21.71 13.61 7.06
C ALA A 283 21.96 12.15 7.47
N ARG A 284 22.68 11.93 8.58
CA ARG A 284 22.94 10.58 9.10
C ARG A 284 21.64 9.88 9.55
N VAL A 285 20.79 10.56 10.33
CA VAL A 285 19.48 10.02 10.73
C VAL A 285 18.61 9.71 9.50
N THR A 286 18.62 10.61 8.50
CA THR A 286 17.91 10.41 7.23
C THR A 286 18.38 9.16 6.49
N GLN A 287 19.69 8.92 6.46
CA GLN A 287 20.28 7.74 5.85
C GLN A 287 19.80 6.45 6.54
N VAL A 288 19.74 6.44 7.87
CA VAL A 288 19.28 5.28 8.64
C VAL A 288 17.79 5.01 8.44
N VAL A 289 16.95 6.05 8.45
CA VAL A 289 15.52 5.91 8.09
C VAL A 289 15.38 5.33 6.68
N LYS A 290 16.16 5.80 5.71
CA LYS A 290 16.18 5.25 4.35
C LYS A 290 16.54 3.77 4.32
N TYR A 291 17.53 3.32 5.12
CA TYR A 291 17.85 1.89 5.19
C TYR A 291 16.68 1.04 5.68
N ALA A 292 15.98 1.49 6.71
CA ALA A 292 14.81 0.78 7.22
C ALA A 292 13.67 0.75 6.19
N ARG A 293 13.42 1.88 5.49
CA ARG A 293 12.44 1.95 4.41
C ARG A 293 12.78 1.02 3.24
N ASN A 294 14.06 0.95 2.83
CA ASN A 294 14.51 0.02 1.80
C ASN A 294 14.27 -1.45 2.17
N ALA A 295 14.36 -1.80 3.46
CA ALA A 295 14.04 -3.13 3.97
C ALA A 295 12.52 -3.38 4.12
N GLY A 296 11.67 -2.38 3.85
CA GLY A 296 10.22 -2.49 4.01
C GLY A 296 9.77 -2.55 5.46
N LEU A 297 10.48 -1.86 6.36
CA LEU A 297 10.14 -1.73 7.78
C LEU A 297 9.39 -0.41 8.04
N TYR A 298 8.47 -0.45 9.00
CA TYR A 298 7.97 0.74 9.69
C TYR A 298 9.07 1.32 10.59
N VAL A 299 9.08 2.63 10.79
CA VAL A 299 10.08 3.35 11.61
C VAL A 299 9.36 4.27 12.58
N VAL A 300 9.64 4.12 13.88
CA VAL A 300 9.23 5.07 14.93
C VAL A 300 10.46 5.87 15.34
N LEU A 301 10.55 7.14 14.90
CA LEU A 301 11.65 8.05 15.20
C LEU A 301 11.28 8.97 16.37
N ASN A 302 12.18 9.17 17.34
CA ASN A 302 11.89 10.00 18.51
C ASN A 302 13.00 11.01 18.88
N LEU A 303 12.76 11.76 19.96
CA LEU A 303 13.80 12.37 20.79
C LEU A 303 14.04 11.45 22.01
N HIS A 304 15.29 11.06 22.28
CA HIS A 304 15.59 9.99 23.24
C HIS A 304 16.25 10.45 24.54
N HIS A 305 17.57 10.69 24.56
CA HIS A 305 18.31 11.15 25.76
C HIS A 305 18.71 12.61 25.67
N GLU A 306 17.73 13.51 25.81
CA GLU A 306 17.92 14.94 25.57
C GLU A 306 18.65 15.70 26.72
N GLY A 307 19.53 15.06 27.47
CA GLY A 307 20.36 15.76 28.47
C GLY A 307 19.58 16.45 29.60
N GLY A 308 18.41 15.92 29.95
CA GLY A 308 17.67 16.30 31.16
C GLY A 308 16.77 17.55 31.06
N TRP A 309 16.87 18.37 29.99
CA TRP A 309 16.04 19.59 29.92
C TRP A 309 14.53 19.29 29.87
N LEU A 310 14.14 18.22 29.17
CA LEU A 310 12.75 17.73 29.17
C LEU A 310 12.32 17.11 30.51
N ASN A 311 13.27 16.67 31.33
CA ASN A 311 13.01 16.10 32.66
C ASN A 311 12.80 17.19 33.75
N ASN A 312 12.79 18.47 33.36
CA ASN A 312 12.33 19.57 34.19
C ASN A 312 10.86 19.89 33.90
N THR A 313 9.96 19.05 34.40
CA THR A 313 8.52 19.13 34.17
C THR A 313 7.82 20.12 35.10
N THR A 314 8.27 21.37 35.16
CA THR A 314 7.64 22.45 35.95
C THR A 314 7.00 23.49 35.02
N TYR A 315 5.95 24.18 35.48
CA TYR A 315 5.31 25.28 34.74
C TYR A 315 6.29 26.40 34.44
N ALA A 316 7.28 26.62 35.32
CA ALA A 316 8.33 27.61 35.11
C ALA A 316 9.24 27.25 33.91
N ALA A 317 9.61 25.97 33.76
CA ALA A 317 10.45 25.50 32.67
C ALA A 317 9.67 25.25 31.36
N GLN A 318 8.36 25.00 31.46
CA GLN A 318 7.52 24.59 30.34
C GLN A 318 7.60 25.51 29.11
N PRO A 319 7.54 26.85 29.22
CA PRO A 319 7.61 27.72 28.03
C PRO A 319 8.91 27.55 27.24
N ALA A 320 10.05 27.51 27.92
CA ALA A 320 11.36 27.33 27.28
C ALA A 320 11.49 25.94 26.66
N ASN A 321 11.07 24.90 27.38
CA ASN A 321 11.08 23.52 26.90
C ASN A 321 10.16 23.33 25.68
N ASN A 322 8.96 23.93 25.69
CA ASN A 322 8.05 23.90 24.54
C ASN A 322 8.64 24.58 23.32
N ALA A 323 9.31 25.73 23.49
CA ALA A 323 9.95 26.44 22.39
C ALA A 323 11.07 25.59 21.76
N ARG A 324 11.92 24.99 22.59
CA ARG A 324 13.00 24.10 22.15
C ARG A 324 12.46 22.85 21.44
N LEU A 325 11.49 22.17 22.06
CA LEU A 325 10.82 21.00 21.49
C LEU A 325 10.18 21.32 20.13
N THR A 326 9.48 22.44 20.02
CA THR A 326 8.85 22.91 18.77
C THR A 326 9.90 23.15 17.69
N LYS A 327 11.03 23.77 18.03
CA LYS A 327 12.10 24.06 17.08
C LYS A 327 12.80 22.80 16.56
N LEU A 328 13.09 21.83 17.44
CA LEU A 328 13.64 20.53 17.04
C LEU A 328 12.67 19.79 16.11
N TRP A 329 11.42 19.63 16.53
CA TRP A 329 10.44 18.89 15.74
C TRP A 329 10.08 19.56 14.42
N THR A 330 10.10 20.89 14.34
CA THR A 330 9.89 21.60 13.06
C THR A 330 11.00 21.26 12.06
N GLN A 331 12.26 21.19 12.49
CA GLN A 331 13.38 20.83 11.62
C GLN A 331 13.31 19.36 11.18
N ILE A 332 13.07 18.44 12.12
CA ILE A 332 12.93 17.01 11.85
C ILE A 332 11.75 16.75 10.91
N ALA A 333 10.58 17.33 11.20
CA ALA A 333 9.39 17.16 10.38
C ALA A 333 9.60 17.70 8.96
N ASN A 334 10.22 18.87 8.79
CA ASN A 334 10.52 19.40 7.46
C ASN A 334 11.49 18.50 6.67
N ASN A 335 12.53 17.95 7.31
CA ASN A 335 13.48 17.04 6.66
C ASN A 335 12.78 15.77 6.12
N PHE A 336 11.80 15.25 6.85
CA PHE A 336 11.07 14.04 6.49
C PHE A 336 9.68 14.33 5.89
N LYS A 337 9.43 15.55 5.42
CA LYS A 337 8.09 16.03 5.01
C LYS A 337 7.43 15.20 3.90
N ASP A 338 8.23 14.60 3.03
CA ASP A 338 7.75 13.82 1.88
C ASP A 338 7.82 12.30 2.09
N TYR A 339 8.23 11.84 3.28
CA TYR A 339 8.23 10.41 3.60
C TYR A 339 6.80 9.90 3.78
N ASP A 340 6.55 8.64 3.40
CA ASP A 340 5.25 7.98 3.51
C ASP A 340 4.87 7.64 4.95
N ASP A 341 3.76 6.92 5.10
CA ASP A 341 3.15 6.58 6.38
C ASP A 341 3.86 5.46 7.15
N TYR A 342 4.93 4.89 6.58
CA TYR A 342 5.78 3.96 7.32
C TYR A 342 6.75 4.66 8.27
N LEU A 343 6.90 5.98 8.18
CA LEU A 343 7.65 6.77 9.15
C LEU A 343 6.68 7.46 10.12
N LEU A 344 6.76 7.08 11.39
CA LEU A 344 6.05 7.69 12.50
C LEU A 344 7.02 8.54 13.31
N PHE A 345 6.48 9.56 13.96
CA PHE A 345 7.23 10.36 14.93
C PHE A 345 6.68 10.12 16.33
N ALA A 346 7.53 9.77 17.28
CA ALA A 346 7.21 9.70 18.69
C ALA A 346 7.79 10.91 19.42
N ALA A 347 6.98 11.59 20.23
CA ALA A 347 7.30 12.92 20.76
C ALA A 347 8.64 12.98 21.53
N MET A 348 8.95 11.93 22.29
CA MET A 348 10.01 11.85 23.30
C MET A 348 10.28 10.37 23.67
N ASN A 349 10.93 10.11 24.81
CA ASN A 349 11.17 8.76 25.34
C ASN A 349 10.60 8.57 26.76
N GLU A 350 11.35 8.91 27.80
CA GLU A 350 11.04 8.55 29.19
C GLU A 350 11.02 9.80 30.06
N ILE A 351 10.11 10.72 29.76
CA ILE A 351 10.05 11.98 30.48
C ILE A 351 9.42 11.78 31.86
N GLY A 352 10.25 11.99 32.87
CA GLY A 352 9.90 12.03 34.28
C GLY A 352 10.74 13.09 34.98
N LYS A 353 10.26 13.59 36.12
CA LYS A 353 10.98 14.60 36.89
C LYS A 353 12.25 13.99 37.45
N GLU A 354 13.39 14.60 37.12
CA GLU A 354 14.70 14.17 37.64
C GLU A 354 14.74 14.13 39.17
N ASN A 355 15.52 13.19 39.70
CA ASN A 355 15.73 12.93 41.13
C ASN A 355 14.45 12.58 41.89
N THR A 356 13.52 11.87 41.23
CA THR A 356 12.30 11.34 41.85
C THR A 356 12.24 9.82 41.72
N VAL A 357 11.47 9.17 42.60
CA VAL A 357 11.28 7.71 42.56
C VAL A 357 10.37 7.35 41.40
N TRP A 358 10.87 6.48 40.51
CA TRP A 358 10.13 5.97 39.35
C TRP A 358 8.83 5.27 39.77
N GLY A 359 7.73 5.53 39.06
CA GLY A 359 6.43 4.90 39.31
C GLY A 359 5.71 5.32 40.61
N ALA A 360 6.32 6.19 41.44
CA ALA A 360 5.64 6.75 42.61
C ALA A 360 4.55 7.76 42.21
N PRO A 361 3.56 8.07 43.07
CA PRO A 361 2.57 9.12 42.80
C PRO A 361 3.25 10.45 42.40
N LYS A 362 2.74 11.09 41.35
CA LYS A 362 3.36 12.26 40.73
C LYS A 362 2.56 13.54 40.97
N ASP A 363 3.28 14.65 41.05
CA ASP A 363 2.67 15.97 41.14
C ASP A 363 1.82 16.26 39.87
N PRO A 364 0.57 16.74 40.00
CA PRO A 364 -0.25 17.13 38.87
C PRO A 364 0.42 18.13 37.91
N GLU A 365 1.29 19.02 38.41
CA GLU A 365 2.10 19.92 37.59
C GLU A 365 2.96 19.15 36.60
N TRP A 366 3.66 18.11 37.06
CA TRP A 366 4.59 17.36 36.22
C TRP A 366 3.88 16.63 35.09
N LEU A 367 2.72 16.06 35.40
CA LEU A 367 1.85 15.39 34.45
C LEU A 367 1.29 16.38 33.43
N ASN A 368 0.80 17.54 33.88
CA ASN A 368 0.27 18.58 33.00
C ASN A 368 1.35 19.16 32.07
N VAL A 369 2.56 19.35 32.58
CA VAL A 369 3.67 19.87 31.78
C VAL A 369 4.07 18.88 30.69
N GLN A 370 4.15 17.58 31.02
CA GLN A 370 4.44 16.52 30.04
C GLN A 370 3.32 16.38 28.99
N ASN A 371 2.05 16.46 29.39
CA ASN A 371 0.92 16.53 28.45
C ASN A 371 1.06 17.74 27.51
N GLY A 372 1.54 18.88 28.02
CA GLY A 372 1.87 20.06 27.22
C GLY A 372 2.99 19.83 26.20
N TYR A 373 3.99 19.01 26.54
CA TYR A 373 5.05 18.61 25.60
C TYR A 373 4.49 17.80 24.43
N ASN A 374 3.61 16.83 24.71
CA ASN A 374 2.90 16.08 23.66
C ASN A 374 2.11 16.99 22.73
N GLN A 375 1.41 18.00 23.27
CA GLN A 375 0.65 18.95 22.45
C GLN A 375 1.55 19.86 21.61
N ALA A 376 2.66 20.37 22.18
CA ALA A 376 3.62 21.19 21.46
C ALA A 376 4.24 20.41 20.27
N PHE A 377 4.57 19.14 20.48
CA PHE A 377 5.03 18.23 19.44
C PHE A 377 4.01 18.07 18.29
N VAL A 378 2.75 17.72 18.60
CA VAL A 378 1.72 17.55 17.57
C VAL A 378 1.53 18.83 16.77
N ASN A 379 1.46 19.98 17.45
CA ASN A 379 1.31 21.28 16.80
C ASN A 379 2.49 21.57 15.86
N ALA A 380 3.73 21.36 16.32
CA ALA A 380 4.94 21.60 15.54
C ALA A 380 4.95 20.76 14.25
N VAL A 381 4.66 19.46 14.36
CA VAL A 381 4.65 18.57 13.19
C VAL A 381 3.53 18.94 12.21
N ARG A 382 2.30 19.15 12.70
CA ARG A 382 1.16 19.49 11.84
C ARG A 382 1.34 20.82 11.10
N ALA A 383 1.95 21.81 11.74
CA ALA A 383 2.24 23.12 11.15
C ALA A 383 3.15 23.04 9.91
N THR A 384 3.96 21.97 9.77
CA THR A 384 4.82 21.80 8.59
C THR A 384 4.07 21.38 7.32
N GLY A 385 2.82 20.92 7.40
CA GLY A 385 2.00 20.55 6.23
C GLY A 385 2.54 19.34 5.45
N GLY A 386 2.17 19.20 4.17
CA GLY A 386 2.58 18.05 3.34
C GLY A 386 2.11 16.71 3.91
N ASN A 387 2.95 15.67 3.88
CA ASN A 387 2.58 14.38 4.50
C ASN A 387 2.49 14.48 6.02
N ASN A 388 3.17 15.44 6.65
CA ASN A 388 3.10 15.64 8.10
C ASN A 388 1.73 16.12 8.58
N ALA A 389 0.87 16.65 7.70
CA ALA A 389 -0.53 16.91 8.02
C ALA A 389 -1.34 15.61 8.24
N LYS A 390 -0.83 14.46 7.78
CA LYS A 390 -1.49 13.14 7.87
C LYS A 390 -0.65 12.10 8.62
N ARG A 391 0.61 12.39 8.94
CA ARG A 391 1.56 11.46 9.56
C ARG A 391 1.03 10.91 10.87
N HIS A 392 1.25 9.62 11.13
CA HIS A 392 0.91 9.05 12.42
C HIS A 392 1.93 9.50 13.46
N LEU A 393 1.43 10.06 14.56
CA LEU A 393 2.24 10.61 15.64
C LEU A 393 2.02 9.79 16.91
N VAL A 394 3.06 9.62 17.71
CA VAL A 394 3.02 8.86 18.95
C VAL A 394 3.21 9.83 20.12
N ALA A 395 2.19 9.91 20.97
CA ALA A 395 2.25 10.66 22.23
C ALA A 395 2.82 9.74 23.32
N GLN A 396 3.72 10.27 24.13
CA GLN A 396 4.39 9.48 25.16
C GLN A 396 3.62 9.56 26.48
N ALA A 397 3.61 8.47 27.22
CA ALA A 397 3.26 8.46 28.64
C ALA A 397 4.34 9.14 29.52
N TYR A 398 3.92 9.71 30.65
CA TYR A 398 4.85 10.14 31.70
C TYR A 398 5.59 8.92 32.27
N GLU A 399 6.93 8.97 32.32
CA GLU A 399 7.80 7.84 32.66
C GLU A 399 7.52 6.57 31.84
N THR A 400 6.81 6.67 30.71
CA THR A 400 6.32 5.51 29.96
C THR A 400 5.55 4.48 30.80
N ASN A 401 5.03 4.91 31.95
CA ASN A 401 4.50 4.02 32.96
C ASN A 401 3.01 3.77 32.75
N ILE A 402 2.60 2.50 32.83
CA ILE A 402 1.22 2.05 32.54
C ILE A 402 0.24 2.59 33.59
N ASP A 403 0.55 2.47 34.88
CA ASP A 403 -0.34 2.89 35.97
C ASP A 403 -0.56 4.40 36.01
N ILE A 404 0.52 5.18 35.88
CA ILE A 404 0.42 6.64 35.77
C ILE A 404 -0.44 7.00 34.55
N SER A 405 -0.18 6.37 33.41
CA SER A 405 -0.95 6.64 32.18
C SER A 405 -2.43 6.32 32.31
N TYR A 406 -2.76 5.18 32.92
CA TYR A 406 -4.13 4.77 33.14
C TYR A 406 -4.89 5.79 33.99
N ALA A 407 -4.23 6.32 35.02
CA ALA A 407 -4.81 7.29 35.95
C ALA A 407 -4.89 8.72 35.39
N SER A 408 -3.89 9.17 34.60
CA SER A 408 -3.70 10.60 34.34
C SER A 408 -3.38 11.01 32.90
N ALA A 409 -3.21 10.08 31.96
CA ALA A 409 -2.83 10.46 30.60
C ALA A 409 -3.94 11.27 29.90
N VAL A 410 -3.52 12.36 29.25
CA VAL A 410 -4.36 13.20 28.39
C VAL A 410 -3.77 13.17 26.99
N LEU A 411 -4.55 12.68 26.02
CA LEU A 411 -4.11 12.68 24.63
C LEU A 411 -4.09 14.11 24.07
N PRO A 412 -3.08 14.48 23.28
CA PRO A 412 -3.07 15.77 22.63
C PRO A 412 -4.23 15.88 21.63
N THR A 413 -4.73 17.09 21.45
CA THR A 413 -5.62 17.43 20.35
C THR A 413 -4.86 17.39 19.03
N ASP A 414 -5.51 16.89 17.99
CA ASP A 414 -4.95 16.78 16.64
C ASP A 414 -5.92 17.39 15.62
N THR A 415 -5.37 18.00 14.57
CA THR A 415 -6.15 18.61 13.48
C THR A 415 -6.73 17.58 12.52
N ILE A 416 -6.34 16.31 12.66
CA ILE A 416 -6.83 15.18 11.89
C ILE A 416 -7.21 14.02 12.82
N ALA A 417 -8.36 13.39 12.57
CA ALA A 417 -8.83 12.27 13.37
C ALA A 417 -8.01 10.99 13.12
N ASN A 418 -7.90 10.15 14.14
CA ASN A 418 -7.39 8.78 14.06
C ASN A 418 -5.93 8.66 13.56
N ARG A 419 -5.08 9.66 13.87
CA ARG A 419 -3.64 9.70 13.51
C ARG A 419 -2.70 9.72 14.71
N LEU A 420 -3.21 9.49 15.93
CA LEU A 420 -2.39 9.37 17.12
C LEU A 420 -2.21 7.89 17.53
N PHE A 421 -1.03 7.59 18.06
CA PHE A 421 -0.68 6.44 18.88
C PHE A 421 -0.37 6.93 20.30
N PHE A 422 -0.41 6.02 21.26
CA PHE A 422 0.13 6.24 22.60
C PHE A 422 1.28 5.26 22.87
N GLU A 423 2.26 5.62 23.70
CA GLU A 423 3.43 4.79 23.97
C GLU A 423 3.70 4.64 25.46
N ILE A 424 3.91 3.38 25.87
CA ILE A 424 4.35 2.94 27.21
C ILE A 424 5.53 1.98 27.06
N HIS A 425 6.27 1.73 28.14
CA HIS A 425 7.33 0.72 28.21
C HIS A 425 6.99 -0.33 29.28
N TYR A 426 7.59 -1.52 29.17
CA TYR A 426 7.34 -2.62 30.10
C TYR A 426 8.60 -3.43 30.40
N TYR A 427 9.06 -3.34 31.65
CA TYR A 427 10.21 -4.09 32.15
C TYR A 427 9.90 -4.81 33.46
N ASP A 428 8.64 -5.03 33.80
CA ASP A 428 8.31 -5.66 35.07
C ASP A 428 8.51 -7.19 35.05
N PRO A 429 9.05 -7.78 36.14
CA PRO A 429 9.64 -7.09 37.28
C PRO A 429 11.08 -6.61 36.98
N TYR A 430 11.37 -5.34 37.31
CA TYR A 430 12.65 -4.66 37.07
C TYR A 430 13.89 -5.49 37.45
N ASN A 431 13.82 -6.20 38.57
CA ASN A 431 14.94 -6.98 39.09
C ASN A 431 15.27 -8.20 38.21
N PHE A 432 14.24 -8.88 37.71
CA PHE A 432 14.42 -9.96 36.75
C PHE A 432 14.94 -9.45 35.41
N THR A 433 14.34 -8.39 34.87
CA THR A 433 14.54 -7.96 33.48
C THR A 433 15.85 -7.16 33.27
N ILE A 434 16.03 -6.04 33.97
CA ILE A 434 17.04 -5.02 33.59
C ILE A 434 18.00 -4.62 34.71
N ASN A 435 17.73 -4.97 35.97
CA ASN A 435 18.70 -4.76 37.05
C ASN A 435 19.84 -5.79 36.96
N ASP A 436 20.97 -5.41 36.39
CA ASP A 436 22.16 -6.25 36.23
C ASP A 436 22.79 -6.70 37.57
N LYS A 437 22.52 -5.97 38.66
CA LYS A 437 22.98 -6.28 40.02
C LYS A 437 22.05 -7.20 40.81
N SER A 438 20.88 -7.53 40.25
CA SER A 438 19.89 -8.34 40.96
C SER A 438 20.24 -9.83 40.99
N ASN A 439 19.80 -10.50 42.05
CA ASN A 439 19.80 -11.95 42.16
C ASN A 439 18.49 -12.62 41.70
N GLN A 440 17.58 -11.86 41.10
CA GLN A 440 16.31 -12.37 40.57
C GLN A 440 16.53 -12.88 39.15
N TRP A 441 16.49 -14.20 38.94
CA TRP A 441 16.82 -14.84 37.65
C TRP A 441 15.80 -15.90 37.19
N GLN A 442 14.77 -16.17 37.99
CA GLN A 442 13.63 -17.00 37.61
C GLN A 442 12.34 -16.17 37.63
N TRP A 443 11.44 -16.44 36.68
CA TRP A 443 10.17 -15.72 36.53
C TRP A 443 9.03 -16.67 36.16
N GLY A 444 7.80 -16.30 36.53
CA GLY A 444 6.58 -16.96 36.11
C GLY A 444 6.27 -18.25 36.87
N ALA A 445 5.19 -18.92 36.46
CA ALA A 445 4.67 -20.11 37.13
C ALA A 445 5.67 -21.28 37.22
N SER A 446 6.66 -21.31 36.32
CA SER A 446 7.71 -22.34 36.29
C SER A 446 8.88 -22.09 37.25
N ALA A 447 8.93 -20.92 37.89
CA ALA A 447 9.99 -20.55 38.81
C ALA A 447 9.89 -21.34 40.13
N THR A 448 11.00 -21.92 40.55
CA THR A 448 11.13 -22.81 41.72
C THR A 448 11.98 -22.22 42.83
N ASP A 449 12.82 -21.21 42.54
CA ASP A 449 13.67 -20.54 43.54
C ASP A 449 12.79 -19.93 44.64
N PRO A 450 13.00 -20.27 45.92
CA PRO A 450 12.23 -19.71 47.04
C PRO A 450 12.46 -18.21 47.25
N ASN A 451 13.58 -17.66 46.76
CA ASN A 451 13.92 -16.23 46.87
C ASN A 451 13.47 -15.41 45.66
N ARG A 452 12.71 -16.00 44.73
CA ARG A 452 12.19 -15.31 43.55
C ARG A 452 11.19 -14.21 43.93
N GLU A 453 11.06 -13.21 43.07
CA GLU A 453 9.95 -12.26 43.14
C GLU A 453 8.62 -12.96 42.81
N THR A 454 7.61 -12.70 43.66
CA THR A 454 6.28 -13.31 43.55
C THR A 454 5.24 -12.39 42.90
N TRP A 455 5.66 -11.20 42.46
CA TRP A 455 4.82 -10.21 41.79
C TRP A 455 5.22 -10.08 40.31
N ALA A 456 4.46 -9.34 39.51
CA ALA A 456 4.69 -9.17 38.07
C ALA A 456 4.81 -10.48 37.25
N ASN A 457 4.13 -11.53 37.71
CA ASN A 457 3.96 -12.78 36.95
C ASN A 457 2.81 -12.65 35.93
N GLU A 458 2.48 -13.74 35.25
CA GLU A 458 1.53 -13.80 34.13
C GLU A 458 0.23 -12.98 34.32
N PRO A 459 -0.52 -13.10 35.43
CA PRO A 459 -1.77 -12.33 35.60
C PRO A 459 -1.56 -10.82 35.74
N TYR A 460 -0.40 -10.39 36.23
CA TYR A 460 -0.06 -8.98 36.35
C TYR A 460 0.22 -8.38 34.97
N VAL A 461 0.97 -9.09 34.12
CA VAL A 461 1.20 -8.71 32.72
C VAL A 461 -0.13 -8.45 32.01
N ASP A 462 -1.08 -9.40 32.15
CA ASP A 462 -2.41 -9.27 31.53
C ASP A 462 -3.19 -8.08 32.10
N ALA A 463 -3.14 -7.85 33.41
CA ALA A 463 -3.81 -6.72 34.05
C ALA A 463 -3.25 -5.37 33.56
N GLU A 464 -1.93 -5.25 33.42
CA GLU A 464 -1.26 -4.03 32.93
C GLU A 464 -1.66 -3.73 31.47
N PHE A 465 -1.61 -4.73 30.59
CA PHE A 465 -2.00 -4.52 29.19
C PHE A 465 -3.50 -4.35 29.01
N GLN A 466 -4.32 -4.95 29.87
CA GLN A 466 -5.77 -4.70 29.90
C GLN A 466 -6.10 -3.25 30.25
N LYS A 467 -5.36 -2.59 31.16
CA LYS A 467 -5.52 -1.16 31.45
C LYS A 467 -5.33 -0.32 30.19
N MET A 468 -4.27 -0.59 29.43
CA MET A 468 -3.98 0.14 28.18
C MET A 468 -5.01 -0.16 27.09
N LYS A 469 -5.49 -1.40 27.00
CA LYS A 469 -6.56 -1.78 26.09
C LYS A 469 -7.84 -0.98 26.37
N THR A 470 -8.32 -1.02 27.61
CA THR A 470 -9.57 -0.34 28.00
C THR A 470 -9.46 1.18 27.85
N ARG A 471 -8.31 1.76 28.22
CA ARG A 471 -8.12 3.22 28.21
C ARG A 471 -7.94 3.79 26.80
N PHE A 472 -7.25 3.08 25.91
CA PHE A 472 -6.84 3.62 24.61
C PHE A 472 -7.32 2.78 23.42
N ILE A 473 -7.01 1.48 23.39
CA ILE A 473 -7.32 0.62 22.23
C ILE A 473 -8.83 0.60 21.96
N ASP A 474 -9.64 0.42 23.00
CA ASP A 474 -11.11 0.39 22.91
C ASP A 474 -11.71 1.76 22.59
N GLN A 475 -10.91 2.82 22.73
CA GLN A 475 -11.25 4.20 22.33
C GLN A 475 -10.70 4.55 20.93
N GLY A 476 -10.13 3.59 20.21
CA GLY A 476 -9.62 3.77 18.84
C GLY A 476 -8.21 4.37 18.76
N VAL A 477 -7.44 4.33 19.85
CA VAL A 477 -6.05 4.82 19.91
C VAL A 477 -5.11 3.64 20.14
N PRO A 478 -4.28 3.25 19.15
CA PRO A 478 -3.34 2.14 19.31
C PRO A 478 -2.24 2.50 20.31
N VAL A 479 -1.73 1.47 21.00
CA VAL A 479 -0.67 1.60 21.99
C VAL A 479 0.57 0.83 21.53
N LEU A 480 1.72 1.48 21.54
CA LEU A 480 3.03 0.85 21.43
C LEU A 480 3.51 0.45 22.82
N VAL A 481 3.96 -0.80 22.99
CA VAL A 481 4.93 -1.12 24.03
C VAL A 481 6.28 -0.79 23.41
N GLY A 482 6.63 0.51 23.46
CA GLY A 482 7.76 1.11 22.75
C GLY A 482 9.09 0.45 23.13
N GLU A 483 9.17 -0.04 24.36
CA GLU A 483 10.27 -0.86 24.83
C GLU A 483 9.78 -1.95 25.77
N TYR A 484 10.32 -3.15 25.58
CA TYR A 484 10.28 -4.24 26.56
C TYR A 484 11.46 -5.18 26.29
N GLY A 485 11.93 -5.85 27.34
CA GLY A 485 13.00 -6.83 27.20
C GLY A 485 13.45 -7.37 28.54
N ALA A 486 14.26 -8.43 28.52
CA ALA A 486 14.93 -8.97 29.69
C ALA A 486 16.35 -9.37 29.30
N TYR A 487 17.34 -8.89 30.03
CA TYR A 487 18.74 -9.22 29.77
C TYR A 487 19.12 -10.54 30.42
N ASN A 488 19.97 -11.30 29.73
CA ASN A 488 20.66 -12.42 30.37
C ASN A 488 21.58 -11.90 31.48
N LYS A 489 21.52 -12.54 32.65
CA LYS A 489 22.44 -12.26 33.75
C LYS A 489 23.58 -13.29 33.74
N PRO A 490 24.84 -12.90 33.46
CA PRO A 490 25.96 -13.85 33.30
C PRO A 490 26.20 -14.76 34.50
N ASN A 491 25.88 -14.29 35.71
CA ASN A 491 26.04 -15.06 36.95
C ASN A 491 24.97 -16.17 37.12
N TYR A 492 23.96 -16.22 36.26
CA TYR A 492 22.84 -17.17 36.33
C TYR A 492 22.66 -17.90 34.99
N PRO A 493 23.52 -18.88 34.65
CA PRO A 493 23.44 -19.60 33.38
C PRO A 493 22.13 -20.40 33.20
N GLY A 494 21.36 -20.62 34.26
CA GLY A 494 20.03 -21.23 34.23
C GLY A 494 18.86 -20.28 33.92
N MET A 495 19.12 -18.97 33.75
CA MET A 495 18.10 -17.97 33.41
C MET A 495 17.45 -18.12 32.02
N PRO A 496 18.13 -18.60 30.95
CA PRO A 496 17.58 -18.53 29.59
C PRO A 496 16.17 -19.14 29.40
N PRO A 497 15.81 -20.29 29.98
CA PRO A 497 14.43 -20.81 29.90
C PRO A 497 13.38 -19.85 30.48
N TYR A 498 13.69 -19.18 31.60
CA TYR A 498 12.79 -18.22 32.25
C TYR A 498 12.69 -16.91 31.46
N ARG A 499 13.81 -16.42 30.92
CA ARG A 499 13.82 -15.28 30.02
C ARG A 499 12.96 -15.55 28.78
N LYS A 500 13.12 -16.72 28.17
CA LYS A 500 12.32 -17.15 27.01
C LYS A 500 10.83 -17.21 27.36
N ALA A 501 10.47 -17.76 28.52
CA ALA A 501 9.09 -17.79 29.00
C ALA A 501 8.51 -16.38 29.22
N TRP A 502 9.27 -15.48 29.83
CA TRP A 502 8.91 -14.07 29.99
C TRP A 502 8.70 -13.38 28.64
N ALA A 503 9.67 -13.50 27.72
CA ALA A 503 9.58 -12.91 26.39
C ALA A 503 8.35 -13.44 25.64
N GLN A 504 8.13 -14.76 25.63
CA GLN A 504 6.97 -15.36 24.99
C GLN A 504 5.65 -14.83 25.58
N TYR A 505 5.52 -14.82 26.91
CA TYR A 505 4.29 -14.44 27.57
C TYR A 505 3.97 -12.96 27.40
N VAL A 506 4.95 -12.08 27.65
CA VAL A 506 4.77 -10.63 27.55
C VAL A 506 4.49 -10.22 26.11
N THR A 507 5.22 -10.74 25.12
CA THR A 507 4.92 -10.46 23.70
C THR A 507 3.52 -10.94 23.33
N ARG A 508 3.13 -12.15 23.76
CA ARG A 508 1.81 -12.71 23.45
C ARG A 508 0.69 -11.90 24.09
N SER A 509 0.83 -11.55 25.36
CA SER A 509 -0.17 -10.76 26.09
C SER A 509 -0.32 -9.38 25.49
N ALA A 510 0.78 -8.66 25.19
CA ALA A 510 0.72 -7.37 24.52
C ALA A 510 -0.06 -7.45 23.19
N TRP A 511 0.25 -8.46 22.37
CA TRP A 511 -0.42 -8.67 21.08
C TRP A 511 -1.91 -9.03 21.22
N LEU A 512 -2.27 -9.92 22.15
CA LEU A 512 -3.67 -10.30 22.41
C LEU A 512 -4.52 -9.11 22.89
N HIS A 513 -3.92 -8.17 23.61
CA HIS A 513 -4.57 -6.93 24.04
C HIS A 513 -4.55 -5.82 22.97
N GLY A 514 -3.97 -6.09 21.79
CA GLY A 514 -3.95 -5.18 20.65
C GLY A 514 -2.82 -4.15 20.67
N LEU A 515 -1.85 -4.29 21.59
CA LEU A 515 -0.65 -3.45 21.65
C LEU A 515 0.40 -3.93 20.64
N VAL A 516 1.30 -3.02 20.25
CA VAL A 516 2.44 -3.33 19.37
C VAL A 516 3.71 -3.47 20.22
N PRO A 517 4.18 -4.70 20.51
CA PRO A 517 5.42 -4.92 21.25
C PRO A 517 6.67 -4.61 20.43
N MET A 518 7.57 -3.77 20.95
CA MET A 518 8.84 -3.41 20.32
C MET A 518 10.04 -3.78 21.22
N TRP A 519 10.75 -4.85 20.87
CA TRP A 519 11.78 -5.44 21.73
C TRP A 519 13.00 -4.51 21.87
N TRP A 520 13.52 -4.31 23.08
CA TRP A 520 14.72 -3.52 23.33
C TRP A 520 16.00 -4.35 23.11
N ASP A 521 16.80 -3.98 22.10
CA ASP A 521 18.05 -4.69 21.78
C ASP A 521 19.23 -3.73 21.70
N THR A 522 20.29 -4.05 22.46
CA THR A 522 21.56 -3.31 22.54
C THR A 522 22.70 -4.08 21.88
N GLY A 523 22.40 -4.85 20.84
CA GLY A 523 23.34 -5.62 20.03
C GLY A 523 23.39 -7.09 20.41
N GLU A 524 22.34 -7.68 20.98
CA GLU A 524 22.35 -9.09 21.41
C GLU A 524 21.88 -10.04 20.31
N MET A 525 20.76 -9.75 19.65
CA MET A 525 20.05 -10.72 18.82
C MET A 525 20.55 -10.86 17.39
N ILE A 526 21.02 -9.77 16.79
CA ILE A 526 21.44 -9.69 15.39
C ILE A 526 22.81 -9.03 15.33
N ASP A 527 23.73 -9.59 14.56
CA ASP A 527 25.01 -8.97 14.28
C ASP A 527 24.81 -7.68 13.50
N ARG A 528 25.25 -6.55 14.07
CA ARG A 528 24.95 -5.22 13.53
C ARG A 528 25.76 -4.84 12.30
N ASN A 529 26.82 -5.57 11.98
CA ASN A 529 27.60 -5.34 10.76
C ASN A 529 27.02 -6.13 9.57
N THR A 530 26.63 -7.38 9.82
CA THR A 530 26.29 -8.35 8.76
C THR A 530 24.79 -8.60 8.62
N GLY A 531 23.99 -8.29 9.63
CA GLY A 531 22.57 -8.66 9.70
C GLY A 531 22.32 -10.14 10.01
N ALA A 532 23.36 -10.91 10.36
CA ALA A 532 23.22 -12.32 10.70
C ALA A 532 22.54 -12.49 12.08
N VAL A 533 21.60 -13.43 12.17
CA VAL A 533 20.94 -13.79 13.42
C VAL A 533 21.93 -14.49 14.36
N LYS A 534 22.00 -14.02 15.61
CA LYS A 534 22.83 -14.61 16.68
C LYS A 534 22.01 -15.48 17.64
N THR A 535 20.76 -15.11 17.91
CA THR A 535 19.88 -15.83 18.85
C THR A 535 18.56 -16.25 18.18
N PRO A 536 18.59 -17.25 17.28
CA PRO A 536 17.41 -17.64 16.48
C PRO A 536 16.24 -18.11 17.34
N ASP A 537 16.51 -18.76 18.48
CA ASP A 537 15.47 -19.25 19.39
C ASP A 537 14.72 -18.10 20.08
N GLU A 538 15.42 -17.06 20.52
CA GLU A 538 14.81 -15.90 21.18
C GLU A 538 14.00 -15.07 20.17
N ILE A 539 14.58 -14.83 18.98
CA ILE A 539 13.90 -14.14 17.88
C ILE A 539 12.62 -14.90 17.50
N SER A 540 12.71 -16.21 17.28
CA SER A 540 11.54 -17.00 16.88
C SER A 540 10.47 -17.04 17.97
N THR A 541 10.86 -16.98 19.24
CA THR A 541 9.93 -16.89 20.39
C THR A 541 9.09 -15.62 20.30
N ILE A 542 9.74 -14.47 20.13
CA ILE A 542 9.07 -13.17 20.02
C ILE A 542 8.22 -13.10 18.76
N VAL A 543 8.79 -13.47 17.61
CA VAL A 543 8.12 -13.37 16.30
C VAL A 543 6.92 -14.31 16.19
N ASN A 544 6.97 -15.50 16.80
CA ASN A 544 5.85 -16.43 16.79
C ASN A 544 4.76 -16.06 17.81
N ALA A 545 5.09 -15.33 18.87
CA ALA A 545 4.10 -14.89 19.85
C ALA A 545 3.07 -13.89 19.29
N THR A 546 3.40 -13.21 18.18
CA THR A 546 2.53 -12.23 17.49
C THR A 546 1.84 -12.80 16.24
N LYS A 547 1.62 -14.11 16.20
CA LYS A 547 0.94 -14.81 15.09
C LYS A 547 -0.42 -15.34 15.48
#